data_AF-A0A8J4PUM6-F1
#
_entry.id   AF-A0A8J4PUM6-F1
#
_cell.length_a   1.000
_cell.length_b   1.000
_cell.length_c   1.000
_cell.angle_alpha   90.00
_cell.angle_beta   90.00
_cell.angle_gamma   90.00
#
_symmetry.space_group_name_H-M   'P 1'
#
loop_
_entity.id
_entity.type
_entity.pdbx_description
1 polymer ?
#
loop_
_entity_poly.entity_id
_entity_poly.type
_entity_poly.pdbx_seq_one_letter_code
_entity_poly.pdbx_strand_id
1 'polypeptide(L)'
;MNAAASPQQIENVSTFPPPPPFYKLYLNYDSDIDSTATTSATTDPSTSSTLSEQQSIPNIILPLQPPIPPKQGSNYNQFGQTYSTVDVLPTLDELDMVQLYPKGDIEPISELKKLNRSILFNYLQLLETLIENPSDFKTKVDDISLLFINFHHLLNSYRPHQARETLLSIMTEQIKNRTQSNQLLKKSLETCKESLIQTFNNLNNETEEKEKLSPTLATTTKEQPSTPQTINKNEELVKPTNWLDQLVNELSKIEKPQ
;
A
#
# COMPACT_ATOMS: atom_id res chain seq x y z
N MET A 1 -23.25 45.29 -13.68
CA MET A 1 -24.07 44.75 -12.58
C MET A 1 -23.89 43.24 -12.60
N ASN A 2 -22.97 42.73 -11.76
CA ASN A 2 -22.66 41.31 -11.69
C ASN A 2 -23.77 40.59 -10.94
N ALA A 3 -24.46 39.68 -11.63
CA ALA A 3 -25.41 38.78 -11.02
C ALA A 3 -24.64 37.78 -10.14
N ALA A 4 -24.68 38.00 -8.83
CA ALA A 4 -24.21 37.04 -7.84
C ALA A 4 -25.06 35.76 -7.98
N ALA A 5 -24.40 34.64 -8.28
CA ALA A 5 -25.03 33.33 -8.24
C ALA A 5 -25.50 33.05 -6.80
N SER A 6 -26.81 32.96 -6.63
CA SER A 6 -27.41 32.62 -5.34
C SER A 6 -26.99 31.20 -4.92
N PRO A 7 -26.52 30.98 -3.69
CA PRO A 7 -26.30 29.63 -3.19
C PRO A 7 -27.67 28.96 -3.00
N GLN A 8 -27.95 27.93 -3.80
CA GLN A 8 -29.13 27.09 -3.60
C GLN A 8 -29.03 26.41 -2.24
N GLN A 9 -29.85 26.89 -1.30
CA GLN A 9 -30.11 26.24 -0.02
C GLN A 9 -30.81 24.91 -0.30
N ILE A 10 -30.08 23.81 -0.15
CA ILE A 10 -30.68 22.48 0.00
C ILE A 10 -30.68 22.23 1.50
N GLU A 11 -31.84 22.43 2.14
CA GLU A 11 -32.10 21.99 3.50
C GLU A 11 -31.89 20.48 3.60
N ASN A 12 -30.89 20.06 4.37
CA ASN A 12 -30.64 18.66 4.69
C ASN A 12 -30.63 18.51 6.22
N VAL A 13 -31.47 17.61 6.73
CA VAL A 13 -31.63 17.22 8.15
C VAL A 13 -30.45 16.37 8.64
N SER A 14 -29.24 16.62 8.15
CA SER A 14 -28.03 15.85 8.45
C SER A 14 -26.90 16.75 8.91
N THR A 15 -26.21 16.33 9.97
CA THR A 15 -25.02 16.99 10.53
C THR A 15 -23.82 16.93 9.57
N PHE A 16 -23.86 16.08 8.53
CA PHE A 16 -22.77 15.92 7.58
C PHE A 16 -23.08 16.59 6.24
N PRO A 17 -22.08 17.22 5.60
CA PRO A 17 -22.26 17.83 4.29
C PRO A 17 -22.65 16.75 3.26
N PRO A 18 -23.54 17.06 2.31
CA PRO A 18 -23.84 16.14 1.22
C PRO A 18 -22.58 15.89 0.37
N PRO A 19 -22.48 14.72 -0.27
CA PRO A 19 -21.33 14.41 -1.12
C PRO A 19 -21.20 15.40 -2.30
N PRO A 20 -19.99 15.60 -2.85
CA PRO A 20 -19.77 16.51 -3.98
C PRO A 20 -20.66 16.18 -5.19
N PRO A 21 -21.19 17.16 -5.92
CA PRO A 21 -22.23 16.94 -6.95
C PRO A 21 -21.77 16.10 -8.16
N PHE A 22 -20.46 15.87 -8.30
CA PHE A 22 -19.85 15.11 -9.41
C PHE A 22 -20.33 13.66 -9.49
N TYR A 23 -20.80 13.06 -8.38
CA TYR A 23 -21.28 11.67 -8.40
C TYR A 23 -22.45 11.46 -9.38
N LYS A 24 -23.26 12.50 -9.66
CA LYS A 24 -24.41 12.42 -10.57
C LYS A 24 -24.03 12.13 -12.02
N LEU A 25 -22.80 12.48 -12.42
CA LEU A 25 -22.28 12.24 -13.76
C LEU A 25 -22.04 10.75 -14.01
N TYR A 26 -21.85 9.98 -12.95
CA TYR A 26 -21.56 8.54 -13.03
C TYR A 26 -22.81 7.66 -12.93
N LEU A 27 -24.02 8.24 -12.90
CA LEU A 27 -25.27 7.47 -12.81
C LEU A 27 -25.59 6.66 -14.07
N ASN A 28 -25.17 7.13 -15.25
CA ASN A 28 -25.40 6.47 -16.54
C ASN A 28 -24.06 6.21 -17.28
N TYR A 29 -22.97 6.04 -16.53
CA TYR A 29 -21.64 5.82 -17.09
C TYR A 29 -21.52 4.39 -17.62
N ASP A 30 -21.26 4.26 -18.92
CA ASP A 30 -20.93 2.99 -19.57
C ASP A 30 -19.41 2.89 -19.68
N SER A 31 -18.81 1.85 -19.08
CA SER A 31 -17.36 1.68 -18.97
C SER A 31 -16.66 1.45 -20.32
N ASP A 32 -17.42 1.11 -21.35
CA ASP A 32 -16.88 0.57 -22.60
C ASP A 32 -16.63 1.66 -23.67
N ILE A 33 -16.89 2.93 -23.36
CA ILE A 33 -16.86 4.03 -24.33
C ILE A 33 -15.52 4.78 -24.46
N ASP A 34 -14.52 4.54 -23.61
CA ASP A 34 -13.28 5.33 -23.67
C ASP A 34 -11.99 4.53 -23.48
N SER A 35 -11.44 4.02 -24.60
CA SER A 35 -10.03 3.62 -24.71
C SER A 35 -9.32 4.19 -25.95
N THR A 36 -10.00 4.98 -26.79
CA THR A 36 -9.46 5.38 -28.10
C THR A 36 -9.45 6.90 -28.37
N ALA A 37 -9.94 7.75 -27.47
CA ALA A 37 -10.03 9.19 -27.73
C ALA A 37 -8.86 10.06 -27.19
N THR A 38 -7.87 9.49 -26.49
CA THR A 38 -6.81 10.29 -25.82
C THR A 38 -5.55 10.54 -26.66
N THR A 39 -5.42 9.99 -27.87
CA THR A 39 -4.20 10.15 -28.68
C THR A 39 -4.38 11.17 -29.79
N SER A 40 -4.53 12.46 -29.46
CA SER A 40 -4.26 13.57 -30.40
C SER A 40 -4.30 14.93 -29.72
N ALA A 41 -3.25 15.25 -28.96
CA ALA A 41 -2.96 16.63 -28.56
C ALA A 41 -1.46 16.91 -28.76
N THR A 42 -1.07 17.11 -30.02
CA THR A 42 0.22 17.72 -30.36
C THR A 42 -0.01 18.82 -31.40
N THR A 43 0.71 19.93 -31.20
CA THR A 43 1.02 21.07 -32.09
C THR A 43 0.01 22.21 -32.29
N ASP A 44 0.34 23.30 -31.59
CA ASP A 44 0.45 24.72 -31.97
C ASP A 44 -0.74 25.72 -31.91
N PRO A 45 -0.45 26.97 -31.45
CA PRO A 45 -1.47 27.96 -31.11
C PRO A 45 -1.49 29.08 -32.16
N SER A 46 -2.55 29.18 -32.96
CA SER A 46 -2.90 30.41 -33.67
C SER A 46 -4.27 30.31 -34.32
N THR A 47 -4.97 31.44 -34.31
CA THR A 47 -6.17 31.79 -35.09
C THR A 47 -7.52 31.64 -34.36
N SER A 48 -7.95 32.80 -33.87
CA SER A 48 -9.32 33.19 -33.57
C SER A 48 -10.32 32.76 -34.65
N SER A 49 -11.43 32.14 -34.25
CA SER A 49 -12.69 32.26 -34.98
C SER A 49 -13.88 32.02 -34.05
N THR A 50 -14.64 33.09 -33.81
CA THR A 50 -16.03 33.11 -33.36
C THR A 50 -16.89 32.30 -34.33
N LEU A 51 -17.54 31.24 -33.86
CA LEU A 51 -18.74 30.68 -34.48
C LEU A 51 -19.66 30.07 -33.41
N SER A 52 -20.75 30.78 -33.18
CA SER A 52 -21.98 30.28 -32.57
C SER A 52 -22.70 29.39 -33.57
N GLU A 53 -22.88 28.11 -33.25
CA GLU A 53 -23.96 27.30 -33.83
C GLU A 53 -24.29 26.12 -32.91
N GLN A 54 -25.56 26.03 -32.55
CA GLN A 54 -26.17 24.94 -31.80
C GLN A 54 -26.01 23.64 -32.60
N GLN A 55 -25.12 22.76 -32.16
CA GLN A 55 -25.19 21.34 -32.48
C GLN A 55 -25.34 20.58 -31.17
N SER A 56 -26.42 19.81 -31.09
CA SER A 56 -26.69 18.87 -30.01
C SER A 56 -25.57 17.83 -29.95
N ILE A 57 -24.55 18.11 -29.15
CA ILE A 57 -23.51 17.15 -28.83
C ILE A 57 -24.21 15.98 -28.12
N PRO A 58 -24.17 14.75 -28.64
CA PRO A 58 -24.71 13.61 -27.91
C PRO A 58 -23.99 13.55 -26.56
N ASN A 59 -24.78 13.40 -25.51
CA ASN A 59 -24.40 13.50 -24.11
C ASN A 59 -23.52 12.29 -23.71
N ILE A 60 -22.36 12.13 -24.36
CA ILE A 60 -21.32 11.18 -23.98
C ILE A 60 -20.69 11.82 -22.75
N ILE A 61 -21.16 11.38 -21.58
CA ILE A 61 -20.63 11.83 -20.30
C ILE A 61 -19.26 11.18 -20.15
N LEU A 62 -18.22 11.86 -20.66
CA LEU A 62 -16.86 11.47 -20.37
C LEU A 62 -16.64 11.58 -18.85
N PRO A 63 -15.98 10.59 -18.24
CA PRO A 63 -15.67 10.64 -16.82
C PRO A 63 -14.76 11.86 -16.59
N LEU A 64 -15.00 12.63 -15.53
CA LEU A 64 -14.07 13.69 -15.17
C LEU A 64 -12.70 13.06 -14.96
N GLN A 65 -11.69 13.60 -15.63
CA GLN A 65 -10.32 13.21 -15.39
C GLN A 65 -9.98 13.48 -13.91
N PRO A 66 -9.21 12.59 -13.25
CA PRO A 66 -8.81 12.81 -11.88
C PRO A 66 -8.10 14.16 -11.76
N PRO A 67 -8.27 14.89 -10.64
CA PRO A 67 -7.61 16.16 -10.44
C PRO A 67 -6.09 15.97 -10.50
N ILE A 68 -5.41 16.91 -11.14
CA ILE A 68 -3.96 16.91 -11.23
C ILE A 68 -3.40 16.99 -9.80
N PRO A 69 -2.39 16.17 -9.44
CA PRO A 69 -1.77 16.28 -8.13
C PRO A 69 -1.24 17.70 -7.89
N PRO A 70 -1.29 18.19 -6.65
CA PRO A 70 -0.78 19.52 -6.32
C PRO A 70 0.71 19.60 -6.66
N LYS A 71 1.16 20.78 -7.14
CA LYS A 71 2.57 21.02 -7.47
C LYS A 71 3.45 20.82 -6.22
N GLN A 72 4.64 20.24 -6.38
CA GLN A 72 5.61 20.11 -5.29
C GLN A 72 5.95 21.48 -4.70
N GLY A 73 5.93 21.61 -3.37
CA GLY A 73 6.13 22.87 -2.65
C GLY A 73 4.87 23.73 -2.48
N SER A 74 3.71 23.27 -2.96
CA SER A 74 2.43 23.92 -2.63
C SER A 74 1.94 23.49 -1.24
N ASN A 75 1.17 24.37 -0.60
CA ASN A 75 0.51 24.10 0.67
C ASN A 75 -0.97 23.78 0.43
N TYR A 76 -1.52 22.86 1.20
CA TYR A 76 -2.94 22.49 1.17
C TYR A 76 -3.51 22.49 2.59
N ASN A 77 -4.79 22.87 2.72
CA ASN A 77 -5.46 22.87 4.01
C ASN A 77 -6.22 21.56 4.21
N GLN A 78 -5.94 20.88 5.30
CA GLN A 78 -6.63 19.66 5.70
C GLN A 78 -7.01 19.77 7.18
N PHE A 79 -8.28 19.56 7.51
CA PHE A 79 -8.81 19.62 8.88
C PHE A 79 -8.46 20.91 9.65
N GLY A 80 -8.45 22.05 8.95
CA GLY A 80 -8.12 23.36 9.53
C GLY A 80 -6.63 23.64 9.70
N GLN A 81 -5.76 22.70 9.31
CA GLN A 81 -4.30 22.87 9.34
C GLN A 81 -3.73 22.97 7.93
N THR A 82 -2.74 23.84 7.76
CA THR A 82 -1.99 24.00 6.52
C THR A 82 -0.85 23.00 6.48
N TYR A 83 -0.86 22.10 5.50
CA TYR A 83 0.19 21.13 5.25
C TYR A 83 0.98 21.49 3.99
N SER A 84 2.27 21.18 3.98
CA SER A 84 3.10 21.24 2.78
C SER A 84 3.01 19.94 1.99
N THR A 85 3.09 20.03 0.67
CA THR A 85 3.27 18.85 -0.21
C THR A 85 4.63 18.19 -0.04
N VAL A 86 5.62 18.88 0.53
CA VAL A 86 6.92 18.30 0.85
C VAL A 86 6.93 17.92 2.33
N ASP A 87 7.12 16.63 2.61
CA ASP A 87 7.21 16.09 3.97
C ASP A 87 8.57 16.43 4.60
N VAL A 88 8.70 17.66 5.08
CA VAL A 88 9.83 18.13 5.88
C VAL A 88 9.30 18.52 7.26
N LEU A 89 9.94 18.03 8.30
CA LEU A 89 9.65 18.46 9.67
C LEU A 89 9.99 19.95 9.80
N PRO A 90 9.01 20.84 10.08
CA PRO A 90 9.29 22.26 10.28
C PRO A 90 10.28 22.46 11.42
N THR A 91 11.10 23.49 11.30
CA THR A 91 12.07 23.81 12.35
C THR A 91 11.37 24.36 13.59
N LEU A 92 11.97 24.22 14.78
CA LEU A 92 11.41 24.80 16.01
C LEU A 92 11.30 26.33 15.91
N ASP A 93 12.25 26.97 15.23
CA ASP A 93 12.25 28.40 14.98
C ASP A 93 11.03 28.84 14.13
N GLU A 94 10.63 28.04 13.13
CA GLU A 94 9.42 28.29 12.32
C GLU A 94 8.11 28.13 13.11
N LEU A 95 8.16 27.42 14.23
CA LEU A 95 7.03 27.20 15.14
C LEU A 95 7.02 28.20 16.31
N ASP A 96 7.87 29.23 16.29
CA ASP A 96 8.09 30.19 17.38
C ASP A 96 8.50 29.53 18.72
N MET A 97 9.18 28.38 18.66
CA MET A 97 9.59 27.60 19.84
C MET A 97 11.10 27.62 20.04
N VAL A 98 11.53 27.72 21.30
CA VAL A 98 12.97 27.70 21.64
C VAL A 98 13.51 26.29 21.54
N GLN A 99 14.51 26.10 20.68
CA GLN A 99 15.24 24.86 20.56
C GLN A 99 16.25 24.70 21.72
N LEU A 100 16.11 23.62 22.48
CA LEU A 100 16.92 23.35 23.70
C LEU A 100 18.15 22.46 23.44
N TYR A 101 18.25 21.85 22.27
CA TYR A 101 19.39 21.03 21.85
C TYR A 101 20.20 21.75 20.76
N PRO A 102 21.50 21.44 20.57
CA PRO A 102 22.33 22.13 19.59
C PRO A 102 21.74 22.05 18.16
N LYS A 103 22.16 22.94 17.27
CA LYS A 103 21.82 22.89 15.84
C LYS A 103 23.00 22.24 15.11
N GLY A 104 22.85 21.04 14.54
CA GLY A 104 23.94 20.36 13.81
C GLY A 104 23.84 18.83 13.73
N ASP A 105 24.99 18.18 13.48
CA ASP A 105 25.15 16.73 13.54
C ASP A 105 25.19 16.28 14.99
N ILE A 106 24.14 15.59 15.41
CA ILE A 106 23.85 15.32 16.81
C ILE A 106 23.48 13.85 16.89
N GLU A 107 23.95 13.18 17.94
CA GLU A 107 23.44 11.86 18.30
C GLU A 107 22.04 12.03 18.94
N PRO A 108 20.93 11.77 18.21
CA PRO A 108 19.59 12.09 18.69
C PRO A 108 19.25 11.33 19.96
N ILE A 109 19.79 10.12 20.13
CA ILE A 109 19.58 9.27 21.30
C ILE A 109 20.20 9.89 22.55
N SER A 110 21.36 10.54 22.44
CA SER A 110 22.05 11.16 23.57
C SER A 110 21.29 12.39 24.06
N GLU A 111 20.87 13.26 23.13
CA GLU A 111 20.06 14.44 23.45
C GLU A 111 18.67 14.07 23.97
N LEU A 112 18.03 13.03 23.43
CA LEU A 112 16.74 12.56 23.93
C LEU A 112 16.82 12.10 25.40
N LYS A 113 17.93 11.44 25.77
CA LYS A 113 18.20 11.04 27.17
C LYS A 113 18.44 12.26 28.07
N LYS A 114 19.17 13.27 27.59
CA LYS A 114 19.39 14.52 28.34
C LYS A 114 18.07 15.27 28.55
N LEU A 115 17.25 15.42 27.51
CA LEU A 115 15.93 16.01 27.61
C LEU A 115 15.01 15.24 28.56
N ASN A 116 15.02 13.89 28.49
CA ASN A 116 14.24 13.08 29.42
C ASN A 116 14.65 13.31 30.89
N ARG A 117 15.96 13.37 31.17
CA ARG A 117 16.45 13.72 32.51
C ARG A 117 16.04 15.14 32.93
N SER A 118 16.05 16.09 31.99
CA SER A 118 15.58 17.47 32.23
C SER A 118 14.08 17.53 32.54
N ILE A 119 13.26 16.75 31.84
CA ILE A 119 11.81 16.62 32.11
C ILE A 119 11.58 16.07 33.52
N LEU A 120 12.28 15.00 33.90
CA LEU A 120 12.18 14.42 35.25
C LEU A 120 12.60 15.42 36.34
N PHE A 121 13.69 16.16 36.11
CA PHE A 121 14.16 17.17 37.05
C PHE A 121 13.18 18.35 37.18
N ASN A 122 12.57 18.80 36.09
CA ASN A 122 11.54 19.84 36.14
C ASN A 122 10.25 19.35 36.79
N TYR A 123 9.88 18.08 36.63
CA TYR A 123 8.76 17.49 37.36
C TYR A 123 9.01 17.46 38.87
N LEU A 124 10.23 17.11 39.31
CA LEU A 124 10.59 17.16 40.73
C LEU A 124 10.56 18.59 41.28
N GLN A 125 11.09 19.57 40.53
CA GLN A 125 10.98 20.99 40.89
C GLN A 125 9.53 21.47 40.96
N LEU A 126 8.65 20.98 40.07
CA LEU A 126 7.22 21.31 40.12
C LEU A 126 6.59 20.80 41.42
N LEU A 127 6.91 19.58 41.85
CA LEU A 127 6.43 19.05 43.13
C LEU A 127 6.94 19.87 44.32
N GLU A 128 8.22 20.24 44.31
CA GLU A 128 8.82 21.11 45.34
C GLU A 128 8.15 22.49 45.36
N THR A 129 7.96 23.10 44.19
CA THR A 129 7.25 24.39 44.04
C THR A 129 5.82 24.30 44.56
N LEU A 130 5.14 23.17 44.34
CA LEU A 130 3.76 22.98 44.81
C LEU A 130 3.67 22.86 46.34
N ILE A 131 4.75 22.42 46.99
CA ILE A 131 4.87 22.33 48.45
C ILE A 131 5.22 23.70 49.04
N GLU A 132 6.15 24.44 48.44
CA GLU A 132 6.64 25.72 48.96
C GLU A 132 5.75 26.91 48.57
N ASN A 133 5.45 27.08 47.29
CA ASN A 133 4.71 28.21 46.72
C ASN A 133 3.81 27.76 45.55
N PRO A 134 2.57 27.32 45.83
CA PRO A 134 1.70 26.74 44.81
C PRO A 134 1.22 27.75 43.75
N SER A 135 1.46 29.05 43.91
CA SER A 135 1.09 30.08 42.92
C SER A 135 1.97 30.07 41.67
N ASP A 136 3.23 29.64 41.78
CA ASP A 136 4.21 29.72 40.70
C ASP A 136 4.27 28.47 39.82
N PHE A 137 3.41 27.47 40.10
CA PHE A 137 3.35 26.20 39.38
C PHE A 137 3.24 26.36 37.85
N LYS A 138 2.55 27.41 37.39
CA LYS A 138 2.31 27.65 35.97
C LYS A 138 3.60 27.79 35.17
N THR A 139 4.59 28.49 35.73
CA THR A 139 5.90 28.68 35.06
C THR A 139 6.60 27.34 34.83
N LYS A 140 6.59 26.46 35.83
CA LYS A 140 7.17 25.12 35.73
C LYS A 140 6.40 24.21 34.78
N VAL A 141 5.08 24.36 34.71
CA VAL A 141 4.26 23.63 33.72
C VAL A 141 4.60 24.08 32.30
N ASP A 142 4.73 25.39 32.06
CA ASP A 142 5.11 25.94 30.76
C ASP A 142 6.52 25.46 30.34
N ASP A 143 7.48 25.41 31.28
CA ASP A 143 8.82 24.84 31.06
C ASP A 143 8.76 23.36 30.67
N ILE A 144 7.92 22.57 31.34
CA ILE A 144 7.70 21.15 31.02
C ILE A 144 7.07 20.99 29.64
N SER A 145 6.07 21.82 29.29
CA SER A 145 5.47 21.83 27.96
C SER A 145 6.50 22.12 26.88
N LEU A 146 7.38 23.11 27.09
CA LEU A 146 8.47 23.42 26.16
C LEU A 146 9.44 22.24 26.00
N LEU A 147 9.79 21.56 27.10
CA LEU A 147 10.63 20.36 27.06
C LEU A 147 9.98 19.24 26.26
N PHE A 148 8.67 19.01 26.40
CA PHE A 148 7.96 18.00 25.63
C PHE A 148 7.87 18.33 24.14
N ILE A 149 7.68 19.60 23.77
CA ILE A 149 7.70 20.03 22.37
C ILE A 149 9.06 19.73 21.73
N ASN A 150 10.15 20.09 22.42
CA ASN A 150 11.51 19.77 22.00
C ASN A 150 11.76 18.26 21.89
N PHE A 151 11.28 17.49 22.87
CA PHE A 151 11.38 16.03 22.88
C PHE A 151 10.65 15.40 21.68
N HIS A 152 9.44 15.87 21.38
CA HIS A 152 8.65 15.39 20.26
C HIS A 152 9.29 15.73 18.92
N HIS A 153 9.86 16.92 18.78
CA HIS A 153 10.56 17.28 17.56
C HIS A 153 11.78 16.39 17.31
N LEU A 154 12.59 16.14 18.33
CA LEU A 154 13.74 15.24 18.24
C LEU A 154 13.33 13.79 17.94
N LEU A 155 12.17 13.35 18.43
CA LEU A 155 11.61 12.05 18.07
C LEU A 155 11.13 12.02 16.61
N ASN A 156 10.52 13.11 16.14
CA ASN A 156 10.05 13.24 14.77
C ASN A 156 11.22 13.26 13.78
N SER A 157 12.34 13.89 14.11
CA SER A 157 13.55 13.86 13.28
C SER A 157 14.14 12.46 13.16
N TYR A 158 13.89 11.56 14.12
CA TYR A 158 14.35 10.17 14.09
C TYR A 158 13.43 9.23 13.29
N ARG A 159 12.23 9.66 12.89
CA ARG A 159 11.26 8.82 12.14
C ARG A 159 11.80 8.32 10.80
N PRO A 160 12.49 9.12 9.97
CA PRO A 160 13.05 8.63 8.71
C PRO A 160 14.09 7.52 8.91
N HIS A 161 14.89 7.59 9.98
CA HIS A 161 15.82 6.52 10.33
C HIS A 161 15.06 5.25 10.74
N GLN A 162 14.06 5.38 11.61
CA GLN A 162 13.20 4.25 12.02
C GLN A 162 12.53 3.56 10.81
N ALA A 163 12.02 4.34 9.84
CA ALA A 163 11.40 3.80 8.64
C ALA A 163 12.37 2.97 7.79
N ARG A 164 13.62 3.42 7.66
CA ARG A 164 14.69 2.67 6.95
C ARG A 164 15.03 1.36 7.65
N GLU A 165 15.19 1.38 8.97
CA GLU A 165 15.45 0.17 9.75
C GLU A 165 14.27 -0.82 9.67
N THR A 166 13.04 -0.31 9.70
CA THR A 166 11.84 -1.12 9.50
C THR A 166 11.82 -1.77 8.13
N LEU A 167 12.15 -1.02 7.08
CA LEU A 167 12.26 -1.54 5.72
C LEU A 167 13.33 -2.63 5.60
N LEU A 168 14.50 -2.42 6.22
CA LEU A 168 15.58 -3.40 6.25
C LEU A 168 15.14 -4.69 6.96
N SER A 169 14.44 -4.57 8.08
CA SER A 169 13.88 -5.73 8.79
C SER A 169 12.89 -6.50 7.91
N ILE A 170 12.00 -5.80 7.20
CA ILE A 170 11.03 -6.43 6.29
C ILE A 170 11.76 -7.15 5.15
N MET A 171 12.77 -6.53 4.54
CA MET A 171 13.53 -7.12 3.44
C MET A 171 14.33 -8.35 3.88
N THR A 172 14.97 -8.30 5.07
CA THR A 172 15.71 -9.45 5.60
C THR A 172 14.79 -10.63 5.92
N GLU A 173 13.59 -10.37 6.43
CA GLU A 173 12.56 -11.39 6.62
C GLU A 173 12.09 -12.00 5.29
N GLN A 174 11.90 -11.19 4.25
CA GLN A 174 11.56 -11.70 2.91
C GLN A 174 12.65 -12.60 2.34
N ILE A 175 13.93 -12.23 2.48
CA ILE A 175 15.06 -13.05 2.03
C ILE A 175 15.08 -14.38 2.80
N LYS A 176 14.88 -14.33 4.12
CA LYS A 176 14.81 -15.53 4.97
C LYS A 176 13.68 -16.47 4.52
N ASN A 177 12.47 -15.93 4.32
CA ASN A 177 11.31 -16.71 3.88
C ASN A 177 11.50 -17.32 2.50
N ARG A 178 12.09 -16.57 1.55
CA ARG A 178 12.43 -17.08 0.21
C ARG A 178 13.48 -18.17 0.26
N THR A 179 14.49 -18.02 1.11
CA THR A 179 15.56 -19.01 1.27
C THR A 179 15.01 -20.30 1.87
N GLN A 180 14.19 -20.19 2.92
CA GLN A 180 13.51 -21.33 3.53
C GLN A 180 12.59 -22.04 2.53
N SER A 181 11.79 -21.29 1.76
CA SER A 181 10.93 -21.86 0.72
C SER A 181 11.74 -22.59 -0.35
N ASN A 182 12.86 -22.04 -0.79
CA ASN A 182 13.78 -22.71 -1.73
C ASN A 182 14.38 -23.99 -1.15
N GLN A 183 14.75 -24.00 0.13
CA GLN A 183 15.26 -25.20 0.79
C GLN A 183 14.19 -26.31 0.87
N LEU A 184 12.95 -25.94 1.18
CA LEU A 184 11.82 -26.88 1.19
C LEU A 184 11.56 -27.45 -0.20
N LEU A 185 11.56 -26.61 -1.24
CA LEU A 185 11.40 -27.06 -2.62
C LEU A 185 12.52 -28.02 -3.04
N LYS A 186 13.78 -27.69 -2.75
CA LYS A 186 14.92 -28.58 -3.01
C LYS A 186 14.75 -29.93 -2.31
N LYS A 187 14.36 -29.94 -1.03
CA LYS A 187 14.09 -31.18 -0.31
C LYS A 187 12.98 -32.00 -0.96
N SER A 188 11.88 -31.36 -1.37
CA SER A 188 10.77 -32.05 -2.06
C SER A 188 11.18 -32.63 -3.42
N LEU A 189 12.05 -31.94 -4.17
CA LEU A 189 12.60 -32.43 -5.43
C LEU A 189 13.51 -33.64 -5.22
N GLU A 190 14.37 -33.63 -4.20
CA GLU A 190 15.19 -34.80 -3.87
C GLU A 190 14.32 -35.99 -3.47
N THR A 191 13.29 -35.80 -2.64
CA THR A 191 12.34 -36.87 -2.30
C THR A 191 11.59 -37.39 -3.54
N CYS A 192 11.18 -36.52 -4.46
CA CYS A 192 10.53 -36.91 -5.70
C CYS A 192 11.48 -37.70 -6.61
N LYS A 193 12.74 -37.27 -6.72
CA LYS A 193 13.78 -37.96 -7.48
C LYS A 193 14.11 -39.32 -6.88
N GLU A 194 14.25 -39.43 -5.56
CA GLU A 194 14.43 -40.69 -4.86
C GLU A 194 13.25 -41.63 -5.12
N SER A 195 12.01 -41.13 -5.00
CA SER A 195 10.81 -41.91 -5.32
C SER A 195 10.79 -42.36 -6.78
N LEU A 196 11.18 -41.50 -7.73
CA LEU A 196 11.25 -41.84 -9.14
C LEU A 196 12.28 -42.95 -9.39
N ILE A 197 13.49 -42.82 -8.83
CA ILE A 197 14.54 -43.84 -8.93
C ILE A 197 14.06 -45.17 -8.32
N GLN A 198 13.41 -45.14 -7.15
CA GLN A 198 12.82 -46.33 -6.54
C GLN A 198 11.77 -46.99 -7.46
N THR A 199 10.85 -46.21 -8.05
CA THR A 199 9.87 -46.75 -8.99
C THR A 199 10.51 -47.30 -10.27
N PHE A 200 11.53 -46.63 -10.81
CA PHE A 200 12.25 -47.09 -12.00
C PHE A 200 13.00 -48.40 -11.73
N ASN A 201 13.68 -48.51 -10.59
CA ASN A 201 14.35 -49.74 -10.18
C ASN A 201 13.34 -50.88 -9.98
N ASN A 202 12.19 -50.61 -9.36
CA ASN A 202 11.14 -51.60 -9.20
C ASN A 202 10.59 -52.08 -10.56
N LEU A 203 10.34 -51.18 -11.51
CA LEU A 203 9.89 -51.54 -12.86
C LEU A 203 10.94 -52.38 -13.61
N ASN A 204 12.22 -52.04 -13.49
CA ASN A 204 13.29 -52.78 -14.15
C ASN A 204 13.40 -54.21 -13.58
N ASN A 205 13.22 -54.38 -12.27
CA ASN A 205 13.16 -55.69 -11.62
C ASN A 205 11.94 -56.51 -12.06
N GLU A 206 10.77 -55.88 -12.21
CA GLU A 206 9.56 -56.56 -12.74
C GLU A 206 9.71 -56.98 -14.21
N THR A 207 10.52 -56.25 -15.00
CA THR A 207 10.76 -56.56 -16.42
C THR A 207 11.67 -57.79 -16.55
N GLU A 208 12.67 -57.94 -15.68
CA GLU A 208 13.50 -59.15 -15.61
C GLU A 208 12.73 -60.38 -15.10
N GLU A 209 11.71 -60.21 -14.24
CA GLU A 209 10.83 -61.31 -13.83
C GLU A 209 9.86 -61.73 -14.96
N LYS A 210 9.37 -60.78 -15.77
CA LYS A 210 8.50 -61.09 -16.93
C LYS A 210 9.26 -61.75 -18.08
N GLU A 211 10.53 -61.42 -18.28
CA GLU A 211 11.38 -62.07 -19.31
C GLU A 211 11.72 -63.53 -18.97
N LYS A 212 11.63 -63.92 -17.69
CA LYS A 212 11.83 -65.31 -17.23
C LYS A 212 10.58 -66.20 -17.27
N LEU A 213 9.39 -65.67 -17.57
CA LEU A 213 8.12 -66.40 -17.45
C LEU A 213 7.30 -66.59 -18.75
N SER A 214 7.86 -66.35 -19.93
CA SER A 214 7.25 -66.81 -21.20
C SER A 214 8.03 -67.98 -21.78
N PRO A 215 7.43 -69.19 -21.81
CA PRO A 215 6.73 -69.56 -23.04
C PRO A 215 5.38 -70.27 -22.82
N THR A 216 4.52 -70.15 -23.84
CA THR A 216 3.39 -71.04 -24.17
C THR A 216 2.03 -70.71 -23.53
N LEU A 217 1.09 -70.17 -24.31
CA LEU A 217 -0.03 -70.92 -24.93
C LEU A 217 -1.12 -69.93 -25.41
N ALA A 218 -1.44 -69.98 -26.70
CA ALA A 218 -2.56 -69.28 -27.30
C ALA A 218 -3.83 -70.12 -27.22
N THR A 219 -4.91 -69.64 -26.58
CA THR A 219 -6.30 -69.93 -26.98
C THR A 219 -7.32 -69.01 -26.27
N THR A 220 -8.08 -68.27 -27.08
CA THR A 220 -9.53 -67.95 -27.05
C THR A 220 -10.31 -68.02 -25.72
N THR A 221 -11.04 -66.95 -25.34
CA THR A 221 -12.52 -66.93 -25.13
C THR A 221 -13.05 -65.53 -24.72
N LYS A 222 -13.98 -65.03 -25.55
CA LYS A 222 -15.16 -64.14 -25.39
C LYS A 222 -15.47 -63.32 -24.10
N GLU A 223 -16.05 -62.14 -24.41
CA GLU A 223 -17.19 -61.42 -23.80
C GLU A 223 -16.97 -60.23 -22.82
N GLN A 224 -17.45 -59.05 -23.26
CA GLN A 224 -17.92 -57.88 -22.51
C GLN A 224 -19.27 -58.17 -21.80
N PRO A 225 -19.94 -57.24 -21.05
CA PRO A 225 -19.51 -56.10 -20.22
C PRO A 225 -20.25 -56.05 -18.84
N SER A 226 -19.85 -55.18 -17.89
CA SER A 226 -20.77 -54.51 -16.95
C SER A 226 -20.09 -53.47 -16.04
N THR A 227 -20.57 -52.23 -16.12
CA THR A 227 -20.59 -51.21 -15.05
C THR A 227 -21.87 -51.48 -14.19
N PRO A 228 -22.18 -50.82 -13.05
CA PRO A 228 -21.53 -49.67 -12.38
C PRO A 228 -21.45 -49.78 -10.83
N GLN A 229 -20.76 -48.84 -10.16
CA GLN A 229 -21.35 -48.10 -9.02
C GLN A 229 -20.45 -46.99 -8.47
N THR A 230 -21.11 -45.83 -8.35
CA THR A 230 -20.76 -44.57 -7.71
C THR A 230 -20.52 -44.73 -6.21
N ILE A 231 -19.45 -44.13 -5.65
CA ILE A 231 -19.44 -43.69 -4.25
C ILE A 231 -18.94 -42.24 -4.19
N ASN A 232 -19.81 -41.44 -3.61
CA ASN A 232 -19.75 -40.02 -3.34
C ASN A 232 -18.85 -39.75 -2.12
N LYS A 233 -17.90 -38.81 -2.21
CA LYS A 233 -17.37 -38.08 -1.05
C LYS A 233 -17.14 -36.63 -1.43
N ASN A 234 -17.91 -35.78 -0.76
CA ASN A 234 -17.79 -34.33 -0.77
C ASN A 234 -16.47 -33.91 -0.10
N GLU A 235 -15.66 -33.14 -0.80
CA GLU A 235 -14.70 -32.21 -0.22
C GLU A 235 -14.72 -30.94 -1.05
N GLU A 236 -15.05 -29.81 -0.41
CA GLU A 236 -15.09 -28.48 -1.02
C GLU A 236 -13.72 -28.11 -1.60
N LEU A 237 -13.66 -28.12 -2.92
CA LEU A 237 -12.51 -27.69 -3.70
C LEU A 237 -12.45 -26.15 -3.69
N VAL A 238 -11.66 -25.59 -2.77
CA VAL A 238 -11.24 -24.18 -2.82
C VAL A 238 -10.50 -23.97 -4.14
N LYS A 239 -11.11 -23.20 -5.05
CA LYS A 239 -10.51 -22.85 -6.34
C LYS A 239 -9.22 -22.06 -6.09
N PRO A 240 -8.04 -22.49 -6.60
CA PRO A 240 -6.82 -21.71 -6.48
C PRO A 240 -6.98 -20.42 -7.27
N THR A 241 -6.92 -19.30 -6.56
CA THR A 241 -7.14 -17.96 -7.08
C THR A 241 -6.09 -17.63 -8.14
N ASN A 242 -6.59 -17.00 -9.19
CA ASN A 242 -5.95 -16.62 -10.45
C ASN A 242 -4.88 -15.49 -10.30
N TRP A 243 -4.23 -15.38 -9.14
CA TRP A 243 -3.38 -14.23 -8.78
C TRP A 243 -2.01 -14.29 -9.45
N LEU A 244 -1.50 -15.50 -9.71
CA LEU A 244 -0.23 -15.73 -10.40
C LEU A 244 -0.31 -15.28 -11.87
N ASP A 245 -1.39 -15.63 -12.56
CA ASP A 245 -1.61 -15.21 -13.95
C ASP A 245 -1.83 -13.69 -14.05
N GLN A 246 -2.49 -13.09 -13.06
CA GLN A 246 -2.67 -11.64 -12.98
C GLN A 246 -1.34 -10.89 -12.79
N LEU A 247 -0.43 -11.44 -11.97
CA LEU A 247 0.88 -10.84 -11.70
C LEU A 247 1.83 -10.99 -12.90
N VAL A 248 1.82 -12.14 -13.57
CA VAL A 248 2.60 -12.37 -14.79
C VAL A 248 2.14 -11.42 -15.91
N ASN A 249 0.84 -11.20 -16.03
CA ASN A 249 0.29 -10.25 -17.00
C ASN A 249 0.67 -8.79 -16.68
N GLU A 250 0.69 -8.39 -15.40
CA GLU A 250 1.18 -7.08 -14.97
C GLU A 250 2.68 -6.87 -15.25
N LEU A 251 3.52 -7.88 -14.96
CA LEU A 251 4.96 -7.79 -15.22
C LEU A 251 5.29 -7.70 -16.71
N SER A 252 4.46 -8.30 -17.58
CA SER A 252 4.64 -8.22 -19.03
C SER A 252 4.36 -6.82 -19.61
N LYS A 253 3.66 -5.95 -18.86
CA LYS A 253 3.30 -4.58 -19.28
C LYS A 253 4.36 -3.53 -18.90
N ILE A 254 5.40 -3.92 -18.16
CA ILE A 254 6.49 -3.00 -17.80
C ILE A 254 7.51 -3.02 -18.95
N GLU A 255 7.45 -2.00 -19.80
CA GLU A 255 8.40 -1.80 -20.89
C GLU A 255 9.79 -1.51 -20.32
N LYS A 256 10.83 -2.17 -20.84
CA LYS A 256 12.22 -1.97 -20.39
C LYS A 256 12.66 -0.54 -20.73
N PRO A 257 13.36 0.16 -19.83
CA PRO A 257 13.90 1.48 -20.13
C PRO A 257 14.94 1.38 -21.25
N GLN A 258 14.83 2.28 -22.23
CA GLN A 258 15.84 2.52 -23.28
C GLN A 258 17.13 3.06 -22.66
#